data_AF-A0A9X9S492-F1
#
_entry.id   AF-A0A9X9S492-F1
#
_cell.length_a   1.000
_cell.length_b   1.000
_cell.length_c   1.000
_cell.angle_alpha   90.00
_cell.angle_beta   90.00
_cell.angle_gamma   90.00
#
_symmetry.space_group_name_H-M   'P 1'
#
loop_
_entity.id
_entity.type
_entity.pdbx_description
1 polymer ?
#
loop_
_entity_poly.entity_id
_entity_poly.type
_entity_poly.pdbx_seq_one_letter_code
_entity_poly.pdbx_strand_id
1 'polypeptide(L)'
;MARSKQAIELQRSLFSFSTGDIPPCHDRPGLNGYRRLCYTCAYAERDGNILFCRRHVMVISVRDKYGLKEWKALREQILDRDKRRCRLCGAGKYLHIHHRDGDRTNDAQENLVTLCESCHRRVHTHLAHIPEIPAGQDDDSAP
;
A
#
# COMPACT_ATOMS: atom_id res chain seq x y z
N MET A 1 -31.01 8.40 4.54
CA MET A 1 -29.97 9.31 4.00
C MET A 1 -29.01 9.70 5.11
N ALA A 2 -27.83 10.21 4.75
CA ALA A 2 -26.68 10.61 5.60
C ALA A 2 -25.70 9.48 5.99
N ARG A 3 -24.76 9.18 5.09
CA ARG A 3 -23.45 8.60 5.45
C ARG A 3 -22.61 9.71 6.07
N SER A 4 -22.33 9.60 7.36
CA SER A 4 -21.36 10.45 8.05
C SER A 4 -19.98 10.21 7.42
N LYS A 5 -19.49 11.19 6.66
CA LYS A 5 -18.08 11.24 6.27
C LYS A 5 -17.33 11.62 7.54
N GLN A 6 -16.69 10.65 8.19
CA GLN A 6 -15.68 10.97 9.21
C GLN A 6 -14.65 11.86 8.52
N ALA A 7 -14.63 13.13 8.92
CA ALA A 7 -13.56 14.04 8.55
C ALA A 7 -12.30 13.47 9.18
N ILE A 8 -11.40 12.94 8.35
CA ILE A 8 -10.03 12.64 8.78
C ILE A 8 -9.45 13.99 9.17
N GLU A 9 -9.32 14.23 10.47
CA GLU A 9 -8.67 15.41 11.02
C GLU A 9 -7.18 15.31 10.67
N LEU A 10 -6.83 15.83 9.49
CA LEU A 10 -5.45 15.99 9.02
C LEU A 10 -4.82 17.16 9.76
N GLN A 11 -4.65 17.06 11.08
CA GLN A 11 -3.59 17.83 11.74
C GLN A 11 -2.25 17.25 11.27
N ARG A 12 -1.79 17.75 10.12
CA ARG A 12 -0.42 17.54 9.65
C ARG A 12 0.50 18.08 10.73
N SER A 13 1.35 17.23 11.32
CA SER A 13 2.30 17.69 12.33
C SER A 13 3.15 18.84 11.78
N LEU A 14 3.42 19.84 12.63
CA LEU A 14 4.16 21.08 12.30
C LEU A 14 5.52 20.82 11.64
N PHE A 15 6.10 19.63 11.82
CA PHE A 15 7.33 19.16 11.14
C PHE A 15 7.23 19.10 9.62
N SER A 16 6.03 19.15 9.04
CA SER A 16 5.83 19.10 7.58
C SER A 16 6.14 20.40 6.83
N PHE A 17 6.59 21.46 7.54
CA PHE A 17 6.89 22.78 6.97
C PHE A 17 8.35 23.23 7.12
N SER A 18 9.18 22.52 7.91
CA SER A 18 10.59 22.89 8.13
C SER A 18 11.48 22.36 6.99
N THR A 19 11.79 23.20 6.00
CA THR A 19 12.89 22.93 5.06
C THR A 19 14.22 23.18 5.77
N GLY A 20 14.78 22.15 6.39
CA GLY A 20 16.06 22.18 7.11
C GLY A 20 16.37 20.86 7.83
N ASP A 21 15.34 20.11 8.21
CA ASP A 21 15.48 18.84 8.93
C ASP A 21 15.66 17.64 8.01
N ILE A 22 16.11 16.51 8.60
CA ILE A 22 16.18 15.20 7.95
C ILE A 22 14.78 14.84 7.44
N PRO A 23 14.59 14.62 6.13
CA PRO A 23 13.27 14.32 5.60
C PRO A 23 12.75 12.99 6.14
N PRO A 24 11.42 12.78 6.23
CA PRO A 24 10.83 11.51 6.69
C PRO A 24 11.29 10.29 5.86
N CYS A 25 11.79 10.51 4.65
CA CYS A 25 12.35 9.48 3.78
C CYS A 25 13.81 9.12 4.09
N HIS A 26 14.47 9.80 5.02
CA HIS A 26 15.89 9.65 5.35
C HIS A 26 16.78 9.72 4.09
N ASP A 27 16.43 10.64 3.18
CA ASP A 27 17.10 10.83 1.88
C ASP A 27 17.11 9.59 0.97
N ARG A 28 16.12 8.70 1.14
CA ARG A 28 15.89 7.53 0.27
C ARG A 28 14.50 7.60 -0.39
N PRO A 29 14.21 8.64 -1.21
CA PRO A 29 12.90 8.80 -1.85
C PRO A 29 12.51 7.62 -2.75
N GLY A 30 13.50 6.93 -3.36
CA GLY A 30 13.27 5.75 -4.20
C GLY A 30 12.74 4.54 -3.43
N LEU A 31 13.21 4.29 -2.19
CA LEU A 31 12.67 3.23 -1.33
C LEU A 31 11.29 3.57 -0.76
N ASN A 32 10.90 4.82 -0.91
CA ASN A 32 9.68 5.38 -0.39
C ASN A 32 8.53 5.36 -1.39
N GLY A 33 8.65 4.53 -2.45
CA GLY A 33 7.69 4.37 -3.54
C GLY A 33 6.24 4.49 -3.07
N TYR A 34 5.71 5.70 -3.09
CA TYR A 34 4.38 6.03 -2.62
C TYR A 34 4.05 5.69 -1.15
N ARG A 35 5.03 5.56 -0.23
CA ARG A 35 4.74 5.53 1.21
C ARG A 35 4.38 6.93 1.71
N ARG A 36 3.47 6.99 2.68
CA ARG A 36 2.97 8.20 3.39
C ARG A 36 4.05 9.26 3.68
N LEU A 37 5.28 8.81 3.93
CA LEU A 37 6.46 9.62 4.25
C LEU A 37 6.85 10.65 3.18
N CYS A 38 6.93 10.27 1.90
CA CYS A 38 7.25 11.23 0.83
C CYS A 38 6.05 12.12 0.48
N TYR A 39 4.83 11.61 0.62
CA TYR A 39 3.62 12.40 0.42
C TYR A 39 3.50 13.53 1.45
N THR A 40 3.88 13.30 2.71
CA THR A 40 3.85 14.30 3.78
C THR A 40 5.12 15.16 3.87
N CYS A 41 6.16 14.86 3.09
CA CYS A 41 7.46 15.52 3.12
C CYS A 41 7.41 16.99 2.65
N ALA A 42 8.15 17.90 3.32
CA ALA A 42 8.24 19.32 2.94
C ALA A 42 8.90 19.54 1.56
N TYR A 43 9.78 18.62 1.14
CA TYR A 43 10.48 18.67 -0.15
C TYR A 43 9.67 18.15 -1.33
N ALA A 44 8.44 17.65 -1.09
CA ALA A 44 7.61 17.08 -2.15
C ALA A 44 6.70 18.12 -2.82
N GLU A 45 6.66 18.12 -4.15
CA GLU A 45 5.65 18.79 -4.97
C GLU A 45 4.62 17.75 -5.42
N ARG A 46 3.34 18.15 -5.42
CA ARG A 46 2.22 17.26 -5.68
C ARG A 46 1.40 17.81 -6.84
N ASP A 47 1.28 17.05 -7.92
CA ASP A 47 0.41 17.36 -9.05
C ASP A 47 -0.30 16.09 -9.55
N GLY A 48 -1.59 15.96 -9.25
CA GLY A 48 -2.35 14.75 -9.54
C GLY A 48 -1.72 13.48 -8.94
N ASN A 49 -1.31 12.55 -9.81
CA ASN A 49 -0.62 11.29 -9.44
C ASN A 49 0.91 11.39 -9.50
N ILE A 50 1.45 12.57 -9.76
CA ILE A 50 2.89 12.82 -9.83
C ILE A 50 3.33 13.43 -8.50
N LEU A 51 4.28 12.76 -7.86
CA LEU A 51 4.96 13.25 -6.67
C LEU A 51 6.40 13.58 -7.04
N PHE A 52 6.79 14.85 -7.05
CA PHE A 52 8.15 15.25 -7.38
C PHE A 52 8.92 15.59 -6.12
N CYS A 53 10.11 15.00 -5.95
CA CYS A 53 11.02 15.35 -4.86
C CYS A 53 11.95 16.47 -5.32
N ARG A 54 11.75 17.69 -4.83
CA ARG A 54 12.64 18.82 -5.13
C ARG A 54 14.08 18.61 -4.67
N ARG A 55 14.25 17.89 -3.54
CA ARG A 55 15.57 17.67 -2.92
C ARG A 55 16.49 16.75 -3.72
N HIS A 56 15.91 15.75 -4.39
CA HIS A 56 16.65 14.78 -5.20
C HIS A 56 16.37 14.94 -6.70
N VAL A 57 15.58 15.95 -7.07
CA VAL A 57 15.20 16.29 -8.46
C VAL A 57 14.68 15.07 -9.22
N MET A 58 13.71 14.35 -8.63
CA MET A 58 13.19 13.12 -9.21
C MET A 58 11.67 12.97 -9.06
N VAL A 59 11.05 12.30 -10.02
CA VAL A 59 9.66 11.87 -9.94
C VAL A 59 9.56 10.57 -9.16
N ILE A 60 8.62 10.51 -8.22
CA ILE A 60 8.26 9.33 -7.46
C ILE A 60 6.89 8.88 -7.98
N SER A 61 6.85 7.79 -8.74
CA SER A 61 5.58 7.21 -9.20
C SER A 61 5.19 5.98 -8.38
N VAL A 62 3.88 5.71 -8.35
CA VAL A 62 3.34 4.45 -7.80
C VAL A 62 3.90 3.23 -8.54
N ARG A 63 4.29 3.37 -9.82
CA ARG A 63 4.84 2.26 -10.60
C ARG A 63 6.25 1.89 -10.13
N ASP A 64 7.06 2.88 -9.76
CA ASP A 64 8.44 2.66 -9.31
C ASP A 64 8.49 1.84 -8.03
N LYS A 65 7.51 2.05 -7.14
CA LYS A 65 7.30 1.23 -5.94
C LYS A 65 7.33 -0.27 -6.24
N TYR A 66 6.61 -0.69 -7.28
CA TYR A 66 6.46 -2.10 -7.58
C TYR A 66 7.75 -2.75 -8.11
N GLY A 67 8.72 -1.94 -8.52
CA GLY A 67 10.07 -2.37 -8.90
C GLY A 67 11.03 -2.59 -7.71
N LEU A 68 10.72 -2.02 -6.53
CA LEU A 68 11.60 -2.03 -5.35
C LEU A 68 11.83 -3.43 -4.82
N LYS A 69 13.04 -3.69 -4.30
CA LYS A 69 13.40 -4.98 -3.69
C LYS A 69 12.53 -5.28 -2.47
N GLU A 70 12.25 -4.25 -1.68
CA GLU A 70 11.41 -4.28 -0.48
C GLU A 70 9.96 -4.63 -0.83
N TRP A 71 9.42 -4.04 -1.89
CA TRP A 71 8.08 -4.39 -2.37
C TRP A 71 8.02 -5.83 -2.89
N LYS A 72 9.03 -6.28 -3.64
CA LYS A 72 9.11 -7.68 -4.11
C LYS A 72 9.18 -8.66 -2.93
N ALA A 73 9.96 -8.36 -1.90
CA ALA A 73 10.03 -9.17 -0.69
C ALA A 73 8.68 -9.20 0.06
N LEU A 74 8.07 -8.03 0.27
CA LEU A 74 6.73 -7.93 0.88
C LEU A 74 5.69 -8.71 0.06
N ARG A 75 5.72 -8.60 -1.27
CA ARG A 75 4.83 -9.33 -2.16
C ARG A 75 4.94 -10.84 -1.97
N GLU A 76 6.15 -11.39 -1.91
CA GLU A 76 6.32 -12.83 -1.68
C GLU A 76 5.82 -13.23 -0.28
N GLN A 77 6.08 -12.44 0.77
CA GLN A 77 5.54 -12.69 2.11
C GLN A 77 4.00 -12.77 2.11
N ILE A 78 3.33 -11.83 1.45
CA ILE A 78 1.86 -11.83 1.36
C ILE A 78 1.35 -13.02 0.54
N LEU A 79 2.02 -13.36 -0.56
CA LEU A 79 1.67 -14.54 -1.35
C LEU A 79 1.80 -15.82 -0.52
N ASP A 80 2.89 -15.99 0.22
CA ASP A 80 3.14 -17.19 1.01
C ASP A 80 2.17 -17.29 2.20
N ARG A 81 1.88 -16.18 2.90
CA ARG A 81 0.81 -16.10 3.92
C ARG A 81 -0.54 -16.55 3.36
N ASP A 82 -0.86 -16.11 2.14
CA ASP A 82 -2.11 -16.43 1.48
C ASP A 82 -2.06 -17.80 0.77
N LYS A 83 -1.04 -18.62 1.05
CA LYS A 83 -0.79 -19.96 0.48
C LYS A 83 -0.75 -19.96 -1.05
N ARG A 84 -0.34 -18.83 -1.64
CA ARG A 84 -0.30 -18.54 -3.08
C ARG A 84 -1.64 -18.83 -3.74
N ARG A 85 -2.73 -18.46 -3.09
CA ARG A 85 -4.10 -18.59 -3.60
C ARG A 85 -4.89 -17.30 -3.41
N CYS A 86 -5.82 -17.06 -4.34
CA CYS A 86 -6.80 -16.01 -4.22
C CYS A 86 -7.61 -16.20 -2.94
N ARG A 87 -7.63 -15.18 -2.08
CA ARG A 87 -8.37 -15.21 -0.80
C ARG A 87 -9.89 -15.10 -0.97
N LEU A 88 -10.38 -14.86 -2.19
CA LEU A 88 -11.82 -14.84 -2.51
C LEU A 88 -12.34 -16.12 -3.15
N CYS A 89 -11.57 -16.78 -4.01
CA CYS A 89 -12.05 -17.96 -4.77
C CYS A 89 -11.10 -19.15 -4.77
N GLY A 90 -9.93 -19.06 -4.15
CA GLY A 90 -8.95 -20.14 -4.07
C GLY A 90 -8.11 -20.37 -5.33
N ALA A 91 -8.32 -19.62 -6.42
CA ALA A 91 -7.53 -19.77 -7.65
C ALA A 91 -6.03 -19.49 -7.41
N GLY A 92 -5.15 -20.29 -8.03
CA GLY A 92 -3.68 -20.19 -7.86
C GLY A 92 -2.92 -19.53 -9.02
N LYS A 93 -3.61 -18.93 -9.99
CA LYS A 93 -3.00 -18.30 -11.19
C LYS A 93 -3.33 -16.81 -11.26
N TYR A 94 -2.46 -16.05 -11.92
CA TYR A 94 -2.60 -14.60 -12.15
C TYR A 94 -2.90 -13.83 -10.86
N LEU A 95 -1.99 -13.97 -9.89
CA LEU A 95 -2.16 -13.44 -8.55
C LEU A 95 -1.57 -12.04 -8.41
N HIS A 96 -2.38 -11.14 -7.84
CA HIS A 96 -2.07 -9.75 -7.57
C HIS A 96 -2.24 -9.47 -6.07
N ILE A 97 -1.47 -8.51 -5.57
CA ILE A 97 -1.66 -7.96 -4.23
C ILE A 97 -2.60 -6.76 -4.32
N HIS A 98 -3.63 -6.75 -3.50
CA HIS A 98 -4.65 -5.70 -3.44
C HIS A 98 -4.61 -5.01 -2.08
N HIS A 99 -4.70 -3.67 -2.09
CA HIS A 99 -4.87 -2.82 -0.90
C HIS A 99 -6.35 -2.73 -0.55
N ARG A 100 -6.77 -3.29 0.59
CA ARG A 100 -8.18 -3.42 1.01
C ARG A 100 -8.89 -2.08 1.18
N ASP A 101 -8.20 -1.08 1.71
CA ASP A 101 -8.69 0.28 1.88
C ASP A 101 -8.66 1.12 0.58
N GLY A 102 -8.11 0.58 -0.50
CA GLY A 102 -7.90 1.30 -1.76
C GLY A 102 -6.74 2.31 -1.73
N ASP A 103 -6.11 2.51 -0.57
CA ASP A 103 -4.97 3.39 -0.39
C ASP A 103 -3.66 2.64 -0.72
N ARG A 104 -3.13 2.93 -1.91
CA ARG A 104 -1.87 2.35 -2.40
C ARG A 104 -0.65 2.78 -1.57
N THR A 105 -0.78 3.71 -0.63
CA THR A 105 0.29 4.12 0.30
C THR A 105 0.37 3.26 1.56
N ASN A 106 -0.69 2.52 1.88
CA ASN A 106 -0.81 1.75 3.12
C ASN A 106 -0.36 0.29 2.92
N ASP A 107 0.94 0.06 3.08
CA ASP A 107 1.56 -1.27 2.93
C ASP A 107 1.57 -2.12 4.20
N ALA A 108 0.70 -1.82 5.17
CA ALA A 108 0.49 -2.69 6.32
C ALA A 108 0.08 -4.08 5.83
N GLN A 109 0.70 -5.16 6.35
CA GLN A 109 0.45 -6.51 5.84
C GLN A 109 -1.02 -6.89 5.93
N GLU A 110 -1.71 -6.39 6.95
CA GLU A 110 -3.13 -6.59 7.23
C GLU A 110 -4.02 -5.93 6.17
N ASN A 111 -3.55 -4.83 5.57
CA ASN A 111 -4.22 -4.13 4.48
C ASN A 111 -4.01 -4.80 3.12
N LEU A 112 -3.03 -5.71 3.00
CA LEU A 112 -2.70 -6.39 1.75
C LEU A 112 -3.38 -7.75 1.65
N VAL A 113 -3.87 -8.11 0.46
CA VAL A 113 -4.48 -9.41 0.20
C VAL A 113 -4.17 -9.93 -1.20
N THR A 114 -3.95 -11.24 -1.31
CA THR A 114 -3.75 -11.93 -2.59
C THR A 114 -5.08 -12.21 -3.27
N LEU A 115 -5.27 -11.69 -4.49
CA LEU A 115 -6.44 -11.94 -5.33
C LEU A 115 -6.01 -12.39 -6.73
N CYS A 116 -6.80 -13.27 -7.37
CA CYS A 116 -6.64 -13.50 -8.80
C CYS A 116 -7.16 -12.31 -9.61
N GLU A 117 -6.72 -12.16 -10.86
CA GLU A 117 -7.11 -11.06 -11.75
C GLU A 117 -8.63 -10.83 -11.82
N SER A 118 -9.43 -11.89 -11.93
CA SER A 118 -10.89 -11.77 -12.04
C SER A 118 -11.52 -11.21 -10.76
N CYS A 119 -11.10 -11.72 -9.59
CA CYS A 119 -11.57 -11.23 -8.30
C CYS A 119 -11.05 -9.81 -8.02
N HIS A 120 -9.80 -9.53 -8.37
CA HIS A 120 -9.19 -8.21 -8.25
C HIS A 120 -10.00 -7.15 -9.00
N ARG A 121 -10.37 -7.43 -10.27
CA ARG A 121 -11.24 -6.55 -11.05
C ARG A 121 -12.62 -6.36 -10.42
N ARG A 122 -13.24 -7.44 -9.92
CA ARG A 122 -14.56 -7.37 -9.25
C ARG A 122 -14.54 -6.48 -8.02
N VAL A 123 -13.47 -6.52 -7.23
CA VAL A 123 -13.33 -5.64 -6.06
C VAL A 123 -13.23 -4.17 -6.49
N HIS A 124 -12.42 -3.86 -7.51
CA HIS A 124 -12.33 -2.50 -8.06
C HIS A 124 -13.66 -1.98 -8.64
N THR A 125 -14.52 -2.86 -9.15
CA THR A 125 -15.86 -2.50 -9.61
C THR A 125 -16.94 -2.58 -8.52
N HIS A 126 -16.55 -2.74 -7.25
CA HIS A 126 -17.44 -2.91 -6.09
C HIS A 126 -18.43 -4.08 -6.18
N LEU A 127 -18.15 -5.08 -7.02
CA LEU A 127 -18.95 -6.30 -7.20
C LEU A 127 -18.53 -7.44 -6.23
N ALA A 128 -17.56 -7.19 -5.35
CA ALA A 128 -17.10 -8.11 -4.33
C ALA A 128 -16.53 -7.35 -3.12
N HIS A 129 -16.81 -7.82 -1.91
CA HIS A 129 -16.18 -7.38 -0.67
C HIS A 129 -15.04 -8.33 -0.30
N ILE A 130 -13.93 -7.82 0.22
CA ILE A 130 -12.83 -8.65 0.69
C ILE A 130 -13.12 -9.10 2.12
N PRO A 131 -13.25 -10.41 2.41
CA PRO A 131 -13.51 -10.89 3.77
C PRO A 131 -12.34 -10.56 4.70
N GLU A 132 -12.64 -10.38 5.98
CA GLU A 132 -11.61 -10.30 7.03
C GLU A 132 -10.81 -11.60 7.04
N ILE A 133 -9.48 -11.51 7.01
CA ILE A 133 -8.61 -12.68 7.17
C ILE A 133 -8.22 -12.70 8.65
N PRO A 134 -8.54 -13.77 9.40
CA PRO A 134 -8.08 -13.89 10.76
C PRO A 134 -6.55 -13.86 10.77
N ALA A 135 -5.97 -13.01 11.63
CA ALA A 135 -4.55 -12.98 11.88
C ALA A 135 -4.12 -14.35 12.44
N GLY A 136 -3.10 -14.95 11.81
CA GLY A 136 -2.35 -16.14 12.27
C GLY A 136 -3.11 -17.10 13.19
N GLN A 137 -3.75 -18.12 12.61
CA GLN A 137 -3.87 -19.39 13.32
C GLN A 137 -2.61 -20.19 12.98
N ASP A 138 -1.67 -20.21 13.91
CA ASP A 138 -0.59 -21.18 13.94
C ASP A 138 -1.23 -22.57 14.13
N ASP A 139 -1.55 -23.24 13.02
CA ASP A 139 -1.97 -24.65 13.03
C ASP A 139 -0.73 -25.52 13.31
N ASP A 140 -0.28 -25.52 14.56
CA ASP A 140 0.52 -26.60 15.15
C ASP A 140 -0.43 -27.77 15.45
N SER A 141 -0.78 -28.51 14.40
CA SER A 141 -1.45 -29.82 14.50
C SER A 141 -1.29 -30.55 13.18
N ALA A 142 -0.09 -31.08 12.95
CA ALA A 142 0.08 -32.24 12.11
C ALA A 142 0.25 -33.48 13.01
N PRO A 143 -0.41 -34.61 12.71
CA PRO A 143 -0.25 -35.86 13.44
C PRO A 143 1.14 -36.48 13.24
#